data_AF-A0A4S2FXH5-F1
#
_entry.id   AF-A0A4S2FXH5-F1
#
_cell.length_a   1.000
_cell.length_b   1.000
_cell.length_c   1.000
_cell.angle_alpha   90.00
_cell.angle_beta   90.00
_cell.angle_gamma   90.00
#
_symmetry.space_group_name_H-M   'P 1'
#
loop_
_entity.id
_entity.type
_entity.pdbx_description
1 polymer ?
#
loop_
_entity_poly.entity_id
_entity_poly.type
_entity_poly.pdbx_seq_one_letter_code
_entity_poly.pdbx_strand_id
1 'polypeptide(L)'
;MAQTTQTHGKYKGVLVSKTNTKKIYAKLQMQRKKLIQYLVEKLSYIGEACVKIARDNGDYNDITGNLRSSISYVVLNDGEVMSGGNFVAKQVAPGYKKVKRTRKLKDGTVKEYMANVKVGGDGVKGQQEGEALLERLKAKFPWGVVLIVCAGMEYAAFVENVHHKRVLIDAELEAEKLFKQLLGKIVKEA
;
A
#
# COMPACT_ATOMS: atom_id res chain seq x y z
N MET A 1 -3.96 -8.42 46.28
CA MET A 1 -4.15 -8.10 47.72
C MET A 1 -2.79 -8.17 48.38
N ALA A 2 -2.42 -7.16 49.16
CA ALA A 2 -1.18 -7.20 49.92
C ALA A 2 -1.28 -8.30 50.98
N GLN A 3 -0.29 -9.19 51.01
CA GLN A 3 -0.15 -10.19 52.05
C GLN A 3 0.97 -9.76 52.98
N THR A 4 0.64 -9.62 54.26
CA THR A 4 1.63 -9.36 55.32
C THR A 4 2.26 -10.70 55.69
N THR A 5 3.57 -10.82 55.57
CA THR A 5 4.29 -12.00 56.06
C THR A 5 4.89 -11.69 57.42
N GLN A 6 4.63 -12.55 58.41
CA GLN A 6 5.28 -12.46 59.72
C GLN A 6 6.74 -12.92 59.58
N THR A 7 7.68 -12.01 59.77
CA THR A 7 9.11 -12.33 59.85
C THR A 7 9.55 -12.39 61.31
N HIS A 8 10.44 -13.35 61.61
CA HIS A 8 11.02 -13.64 62.93
C HIS A 8 11.47 -12.38 63.68
N GLY A 9 11.34 -12.40 65.02
CA GLY A 9 11.26 -11.26 65.97
C GLY A 9 12.34 -10.17 66.01
N LYS A 10 13.18 -10.01 64.98
CA LYS A 10 14.15 -8.90 64.84
C LYS A 10 13.69 -7.79 63.87
N TYR A 11 12.70 -8.04 63.01
CA TYR A 11 12.24 -7.07 62.00
C TYR A 11 10.72 -6.91 62.00
N LYS A 12 10.25 -5.66 61.88
CA LYS A 12 8.80 -5.33 61.81
C LYS A 12 8.22 -5.88 60.50
N GLY A 13 6.97 -6.36 60.57
CA GLY A 13 6.31 -7.13 59.50
C GLY A 13 6.42 -6.51 58.11
N VAL A 14 6.81 -7.34 57.14
CA VAL A 14 6.99 -6.95 55.74
C VAL A 14 5.64 -6.98 55.02
N LEU A 15 5.30 -5.89 54.33
CA LEU A 15 4.12 -5.82 53.46
C LEU A 15 4.52 -6.16 52.03
N VAL A 16 4.04 -7.28 51.50
CA VAL A 16 4.30 -7.71 50.12
C VAL A 16 3.00 -7.67 49.32
N SER A 17 2.94 -6.80 48.31
CA SER A 17 1.83 -6.79 47.35
C SER A 17 2.23 -7.49 46.06
N LYS A 18 1.66 -8.69 45.83
CA LYS A 18 1.85 -9.44 44.59
C LYS A 18 0.60 -9.31 43.72
N THR A 19 0.74 -8.70 42.54
CA THR A 19 -0.33 -8.59 41.55
C THR A 19 -0.12 -9.63 40.45
N ASN A 20 -1.08 -10.53 40.26
CA ASN A 20 -1.04 -11.50 39.17
C ASN A 20 -1.54 -10.85 37.87
N THR A 21 -0.60 -10.44 37.01
CA THR A 21 -0.88 -9.71 35.77
C THR A 21 -1.16 -10.63 34.57
N LYS A 22 -1.11 -11.96 34.70
CA LYS A 22 -1.26 -12.90 33.58
C LYS A 22 -2.56 -12.71 32.80
N LYS A 23 -3.69 -12.57 33.50
CA LYS A 23 -5.00 -12.34 32.88
C LYS A 23 -5.10 -10.97 32.20
N ILE A 24 -4.48 -9.94 32.78
CA ILE A 24 -4.43 -8.58 32.22
C ILE A 24 -3.63 -8.61 30.91
N TYR A 25 -2.45 -9.23 30.93
CA TYR A 25 -1.61 -9.39 29.76
C TYR A 25 -2.35 -10.14 28.64
N ALA A 26 -2.99 -11.27 28.94
CA ALA A 26 -3.76 -12.02 27.96
C ALA A 26 -4.89 -11.18 27.33
N LYS A 27 -5.61 -10.39 28.13
CA LYS A 27 -6.68 -9.50 27.63
C LYS A 27 -6.13 -8.39 26.74
N LEU A 28 -5.02 -7.75 27.13
CA LEU A 28 -4.34 -6.74 26.32
C LEU A 28 -3.84 -7.32 25.00
N GLN A 29 -3.26 -8.52 25.01
CA GLN A 29 -2.81 -9.20 23.79
C GLN A 29 -3.98 -9.53 22.84
N MET A 30 -5.11 -9.98 23.39
CA MET A 30 -6.30 -10.23 22.59
C MET A 30 -6.86 -8.95 21.96
N GLN A 31 -6.94 -7.85 22.72
CA GLN A 31 -7.38 -6.56 22.20
C GLN A 31 -6.43 -6.03 21.12
N ARG A 32 -5.11 -6.13 21.34
CA ARG A 32 -4.09 -5.78 20.34
C ARG A 32 -4.30 -6.56 19.05
N LYS A 33 -4.49 -7.87 19.13
CA LYS A 33 -4.72 -8.72 17.95
C LYS A 33 -5.97 -8.30 17.18
N LYS A 34 -7.07 -8.01 17.89
CA LYS A 34 -8.32 -7.53 17.27
C LYS A 34 -8.11 -6.19 16.55
N LEU A 35 -7.39 -5.26 17.16
CA LEU A 35 -7.10 -3.96 16.56
C LEU A 35 -6.23 -4.11 15.31
N ILE A 36 -5.15 -4.90 15.38
CA ILE A 36 -4.30 -5.19 14.22
C ILE A 36 -5.13 -5.80 13.09
N GLN A 37 -5.97 -6.79 13.39
CA GLN A 37 -6.83 -7.42 12.39
C GLN A 37 -7.76 -6.40 11.71
N TYR A 38 -8.38 -5.51 12.50
CA TYR A 38 -9.23 -4.45 11.97
C TYR A 38 -8.46 -3.47 11.08
N LEU A 39 -7.25 -3.06 11.49
CA LEU A 39 -6.40 -2.20 10.67
C LEU A 39 -6.01 -2.90 9.36
N VAL A 40 -5.59 -4.15 9.41
CA VAL A 40 -5.24 -4.94 8.21
C VAL A 40 -6.41 -5.00 7.23
N GLU A 41 -7.63 -5.24 7.72
CA GLU A 41 -8.84 -5.28 6.90
C GLU A 41 -9.10 -3.92 6.22
N LYS A 42 -9.05 -2.82 6.98
CA LYS A 42 -9.32 -1.49 6.43
C LYS A 42 -8.24 -0.99 5.48
N LEU A 43 -6.97 -1.27 5.78
CA LEU A 43 -5.88 -0.97 4.87
C LEU A 43 -5.93 -1.81 3.60
N SER A 44 -6.34 -3.07 3.69
CA SER A 44 -6.54 -3.93 2.51
C SER A 44 -7.62 -3.34 1.60
N TYR A 45 -8.75 -2.93 2.16
CA TYR A 45 -9.82 -2.27 1.40
C TYR A 45 -9.32 -0.99 0.68
N ILE A 46 -8.52 -0.17 1.37
CA ILE A 46 -7.92 1.03 0.77
C ILE A 46 -6.97 0.64 -0.37
N GLY A 47 -6.08 -0.34 -0.14
CA GLY A 47 -5.13 -0.82 -1.15
C GLY A 47 -5.81 -1.38 -2.40
N GLU A 48 -6.87 -2.17 -2.25
CA GLU A 48 -7.68 -2.68 -3.36
C GLU A 48 -8.32 -1.55 -4.17
N ALA A 49 -8.90 -0.56 -3.48
CA ALA A 49 -9.48 0.62 -4.12
C ALA A 49 -8.42 1.39 -4.92
N CYS A 50 -7.21 1.57 -4.37
CA CYS A 50 -6.10 2.23 -5.04
C CYS A 50 -5.68 1.50 -6.31
N VAL A 51 -5.48 0.18 -6.24
CA VAL A 51 -5.09 -0.63 -7.40
C VAL A 51 -6.16 -0.59 -8.47
N LYS A 52 -7.44 -0.66 -8.09
CA LYS A 52 -8.56 -0.54 -9.02
C LYS A 52 -8.53 0.80 -9.75
N ILE A 53 -8.45 1.91 -9.00
CA ILE A 53 -8.39 3.26 -9.57
C ILE A 53 -7.19 3.41 -10.51
N ALA A 54 -6.00 3.00 -10.07
CA ALA A 54 -4.77 3.13 -10.84
C ALA A 54 -4.78 2.28 -12.14
N ARG A 55 -5.42 1.10 -12.12
CA ARG A 55 -5.53 0.23 -13.31
C ARG A 55 -6.63 0.66 -14.27
N ASP A 56 -7.76 1.13 -13.75
CA ASP A 56 -8.98 1.41 -14.52
C ASP A 56 -9.07 2.88 -14.98
N ASN A 57 -8.71 3.83 -14.13
CA ASN A 57 -8.84 5.27 -14.39
C ASN A 57 -7.55 5.92 -14.93
N GLY A 58 -6.45 5.17 -14.95
CA GLY A 58 -5.17 5.68 -15.46
C GLY A 58 -5.23 6.02 -16.95
N ASP A 59 -4.80 7.24 -17.30
CA ASP A 59 -4.81 7.78 -18.68
C ASP A 59 -3.50 7.52 -19.45
N TYR A 60 -2.63 6.68 -18.88
CA TYR A 60 -1.43 6.19 -19.53
C TYR A 60 -1.74 5.26 -20.71
N ASN A 61 -0.87 5.36 -21.72
CA ASN A 61 -0.98 4.51 -22.91
C ASN A 61 -0.36 3.17 -22.57
N ASP A 62 -1.17 2.23 -22.12
CA ASP A 62 -0.71 0.88 -21.84
C ASP A 62 -0.45 0.10 -23.14
N ILE A 63 0.74 0.31 -23.71
CA ILE A 63 1.16 -0.24 -25.00
C ILE A 63 1.51 -1.73 -24.87
N THR A 64 2.14 -2.11 -23.77
CA THR A 64 2.68 -3.47 -23.55
C THR A 64 2.05 -4.21 -22.38
N GLY A 65 1.21 -3.56 -21.57
CA GLY A 65 0.68 -4.14 -20.34
C GLY A 65 1.56 -3.92 -19.12
N ASN A 66 2.83 -3.55 -19.29
CA ASN A 66 3.81 -3.53 -18.20
C ASN A 66 3.46 -2.54 -17.10
N LEU A 67 2.94 -1.36 -17.44
CA LEU A 67 2.64 -0.36 -16.41
C LEU A 67 1.54 -0.87 -15.47
N ARG A 68 0.43 -1.40 -16.02
CA ARG A 68 -0.66 -1.99 -15.21
C ARG A 68 -0.21 -3.21 -14.42
N SER A 69 0.63 -4.03 -15.03
CA SER A 69 1.15 -5.26 -14.41
C SER A 69 2.08 -4.94 -13.23
N SER A 70 2.66 -3.75 -13.20
CA SER A 70 3.53 -3.27 -12.12
C SER A 70 2.80 -2.57 -10.98
N ILE A 71 1.47 -2.44 -11.05
CA ILE A 71 0.69 -1.76 -10.01
C ILE A 71 0.12 -2.81 -9.06
N SER A 72 0.43 -2.70 -7.78
CA SER A 72 -0.15 -3.53 -6.71
C SER A 72 -0.10 -2.82 -5.35
N TYR A 73 -0.63 -3.48 -4.33
CA TYR A 73 -0.53 -3.07 -2.93
C TYR A 73 -0.10 -4.23 -2.04
N VAL A 74 0.43 -3.93 -0.85
CA VAL A 74 0.64 -4.92 0.22
C VAL A 74 0.34 -4.29 1.57
N VAL A 75 -0.22 -5.07 2.48
CA VAL A 75 -0.36 -4.71 3.89
C VAL A 75 0.60 -5.55 4.72
N LEU A 76 1.42 -4.88 5.52
CA LEU A 76 2.37 -5.50 6.44
C LEU A 76 1.89 -5.35 7.89
N ASN A 77 2.22 -6.31 8.73
CA ASN A 77 2.21 -6.17 10.18
C ASN A 77 3.56 -6.62 10.72
N ASP A 78 4.33 -5.69 11.28
CA ASP A 78 5.67 -5.95 11.82
C ASP A 78 6.61 -6.64 10.81
N GLY A 79 6.57 -6.16 9.56
CA GLY A 79 7.37 -6.67 8.45
C GLY A 79 6.80 -7.92 7.77
N GLU A 80 5.80 -8.59 8.36
CA GLU A 80 5.15 -9.76 7.77
C GLU A 80 4.02 -9.36 6.83
N VAL A 81 3.90 -10.05 5.68
CA VAL A 81 2.83 -9.81 4.72
C VAL A 81 1.51 -10.37 5.23
N MET A 82 0.53 -9.48 5.42
CA MET A 82 -0.82 -9.82 5.89
C MET A 82 -1.83 -9.92 4.76
N SER A 83 -1.67 -9.11 3.70
CA SER A 83 -2.59 -9.05 2.55
C SER A 83 -1.92 -8.43 1.33
N GLY A 84 -2.38 -8.77 0.13
CA GLY A 84 -1.86 -8.26 -1.13
C GLY A 84 -0.49 -8.85 -1.52
N GLY A 85 0.30 -8.07 -2.23
CA GLY A 85 1.64 -8.41 -2.72
C GLY A 85 1.67 -9.17 -4.05
N ASN A 86 0.49 -9.46 -4.61
CA ASN A 86 0.38 -10.17 -5.88
C ASN A 86 0.42 -9.20 -7.05
N PHE A 87 1.27 -9.49 -8.04
CA PHE A 87 1.27 -8.80 -9.31
C PHE A 87 0.70 -9.74 -10.38
N VAL A 88 -0.09 -9.18 -11.30
CA VAL A 88 -0.75 -9.96 -12.35
C VAL A 88 -0.36 -9.35 -13.68
N ALA A 89 0.33 -10.14 -14.50
CA ALA A 89 0.67 -9.75 -15.85
C ALA A 89 -0.61 -9.51 -16.67
N LYS A 90 -0.72 -8.31 -17.24
CA LYS A 90 -1.79 -7.92 -18.16
C LYS A 90 -1.27 -8.05 -19.58
N GLN A 91 -1.71 -9.11 -20.28
CA GLN A 91 -1.38 -9.29 -21.68
C GLN A 91 -2.10 -8.26 -22.56
N VAL A 92 -1.36 -7.70 -23.51
CA VAL A 92 -1.88 -6.82 -24.56
C VAL A 92 -1.65 -7.53 -25.90
N ALA A 93 -2.74 -7.79 -26.62
CA ALA A 93 -2.68 -8.41 -27.93
C ALA A 93 -1.88 -7.53 -28.92
N PRO A 94 -1.06 -8.12 -29.80
CA PRO A 94 -0.39 -7.38 -30.87
C PRO A 94 -1.38 -6.62 -31.74
N GLY A 95 -1.08 -5.36 -32.03
CA GLY A 95 -1.95 -4.53 -32.84
C GLY A 95 -1.47 -3.09 -32.95
N TYR A 96 -2.39 -2.19 -33.25
CA TYR A 96 -2.13 -0.75 -33.32
C TYR A 96 -3.17 0.03 -32.51
N LYS A 97 -2.70 1.02 -31.76
CA LYS A 97 -3.55 1.97 -31.03
C LYS A 97 -3.32 3.38 -31.56
N LYS A 98 -4.40 4.11 -31.85
CA LYS A 98 -4.34 5.54 -32.14
C LYS A 98 -4.08 6.30 -30.84
N VAL A 99 -2.99 7.05 -30.80
CA VAL A 99 -2.65 7.92 -29.66
C VAL A 99 -2.45 9.34 -30.14
N LYS A 100 -2.88 10.32 -29.33
CA LYS A 100 -2.57 11.72 -29.57
C LYS A 100 -1.08 11.95 -29.35
N ARG A 101 -0.42 12.58 -30.34
CA ARG A 101 0.96 13.05 -30.25
C ARG A 101 1.03 14.51 -30.64
N THR A 102 2.01 15.21 -30.08
CA THR A 102 2.35 16.57 -30.43
C THR A 102 3.59 16.59 -31.32
N ARG A 103 3.63 17.50 -32.28
CA ARG A 103 4.84 17.83 -33.05
C ARG A 103 5.05 19.33 -33.02
N LYS A 104 6.27 19.76 -32.73
CA LYS A 104 6.69 21.15 -32.88
C LYS A 104 6.95 21.45 -34.36
N LEU A 105 6.34 22.51 -34.87
CA LEU A 105 6.50 23.00 -36.22
C LEU A 105 7.70 23.96 -36.29
N LYS A 106 8.13 24.29 -37.51
CA LYS A 106 9.32 25.14 -37.74
C LYS A 106 9.14 26.56 -37.19
N ASP A 107 7.90 27.03 -37.13
CA ASP A 107 7.49 28.31 -36.55
C ASP A 107 7.40 28.30 -35.02
N GLY A 108 7.72 27.17 -34.37
CA GLY A 108 7.65 27.00 -32.92
C GLY A 108 6.28 26.59 -32.39
N THR A 109 5.23 26.57 -33.21
CA THR A 109 3.89 26.14 -32.80
C THR A 109 3.83 24.62 -32.56
N VAL A 110 2.93 24.17 -31.68
CA VAL A 110 2.72 22.75 -31.37
C VAL A 110 1.41 22.29 -31.97
N LYS A 111 1.45 21.27 -32.84
CA LYS A 111 0.26 20.68 -33.47
C LYS A 111 0.01 19.27 -32.95
N GLU A 112 -1.24 18.99 -32.58
CA GLU A 112 -1.69 17.64 -32.23
C GLU A 112 -2.06 16.82 -33.48
N TYR A 113 -1.76 15.53 -33.45
CA TYR A 113 -2.18 14.57 -34.48
C TYR A 113 -2.38 13.18 -33.88
N MET A 114 -3.14 12.33 -34.58
CA MET A 114 -3.33 10.93 -34.21
C MET A 114 -2.23 10.07 -34.86
N ALA A 115 -1.42 9.40 -34.05
CA ALA A 115 -0.40 8.45 -34.49
C ALA A 115 -0.86 7.01 -34.24
N ASN A 116 -0.62 6.11 -35.19
CA ASN A 116 -0.76 4.67 -34.97
C ASN A 116 0.50 4.16 -34.27
N VAL A 117 0.36 3.69 -33.03
CA VAL A 117 1.46 3.11 -32.25
C VAL A 117 1.25 1.60 -32.15
N LYS A 118 2.30 0.84 -32.45
CA LYS A 118 2.31 -0.61 -32.27
C LYS A 118 2.11 -0.94 -30.79
N VAL A 119 1.14 -1.79 -30.50
CA VAL A 119 0.86 -2.34 -29.17
C VAL A 119 1.09 -3.85 -29.18
N GLY A 120 1.34 -4.41 -28.01
CA GLY A 120 1.64 -5.83 -27.84
C GLY A 120 2.64 -6.05 -26.73
N GLY A 121 2.34 -6.99 -25.83
CA GLY A 121 3.22 -7.37 -24.74
C GLY A 121 2.55 -8.36 -23.81
N ASP A 122 3.35 -9.08 -23.05
CA ASP A 122 2.90 -10.08 -22.08
C ASP A 122 2.67 -9.48 -20.67
N GLY A 123 3.16 -8.27 -20.42
CA GLY A 123 3.09 -7.62 -19.10
C GLY A 123 4.07 -8.18 -18.07
N VAL A 124 4.87 -9.20 -18.42
CA VAL A 124 5.71 -9.97 -17.48
C VAL A 124 6.81 -9.11 -16.90
N LYS A 125 7.43 -8.25 -17.71
CA LYS A 125 8.43 -7.30 -17.20
C LYS A 125 7.82 -6.38 -16.13
N GLY A 126 6.61 -5.90 -16.36
CA GLY A 126 5.91 -5.07 -15.40
C GLY A 126 5.67 -5.77 -14.07
N GLN A 127 5.26 -7.03 -14.12
CA GLN A 127 5.10 -7.86 -12.94
C GLN A 127 6.41 -7.99 -12.15
N GLN A 128 7.50 -8.37 -12.82
CA GLN A 128 8.81 -8.59 -12.19
C GLN A 128 9.38 -7.33 -11.54
N GLU A 129 9.30 -6.19 -12.22
CA GLU A 129 9.75 -4.90 -11.69
C GLU A 129 8.90 -4.45 -10.50
N GLY A 130 7.59 -4.72 -10.55
CA GLY A 130 6.65 -4.53 -9.44
C GLY A 130 7.05 -5.33 -8.21
N GLU A 131 7.27 -6.63 -8.37
CA GLU A 131 7.70 -7.53 -7.30
C GLU A 131 9.05 -7.09 -6.72
N ALA A 132 10.03 -6.78 -7.57
CA ALA A 132 11.35 -6.33 -7.13
C ALA A 132 11.30 -5.00 -6.34
N LEU A 133 10.48 -4.04 -6.78
CA LEU A 133 10.28 -2.80 -6.03
C LEU A 133 9.60 -3.08 -4.69
N LEU A 134 8.58 -3.94 -4.67
CA LEU A 134 7.84 -4.27 -3.47
C LEU A 134 8.75 -4.87 -2.39
N GLU A 135 9.62 -5.81 -2.75
CA GLU A 135 10.58 -6.41 -1.81
C GLU A 135 11.54 -5.38 -1.21
N ARG A 136 12.04 -4.44 -2.03
CA ARG A 136 12.88 -3.33 -1.54
C ARG A 136 12.14 -2.40 -0.58
N LEU A 137 10.84 -2.20 -0.80
CA LEU A 137 10.02 -1.35 0.07
C LEU A 137 9.69 -2.04 1.39
N LYS A 138 9.31 -3.32 1.37
CA LYS A 138 9.02 -4.11 2.59
C LYS A 138 10.16 -4.04 3.60
N ALA A 139 11.41 -4.17 3.13
CA ALA A 139 12.60 -4.13 3.98
C ALA A 139 12.79 -2.80 4.75
N LYS A 140 12.14 -1.71 4.32
CA LYS A 140 12.22 -0.39 4.97
C LYS A 140 11.22 -0.22 6.12
N PHE A 141 10.24 -1.11 6.24
CA PHE A 141 9.14 -0.99 7.20
C PHE A 141 9.01 -2.24 8.08
N PRO A 142 9.96 -2.48 9.02
CA PRO A 142 9.99 -3.70 9.83
C PRO A 142 9.01 -3.71 11.02
N TRP A 143 8.31 -2.61 11.28
CA TRP A 143 7.40 -2.49 12.42
C TRP A 143 6.11 -1.76 12.06
N GLY A 144 5.02 -2.10 12.74
CA GLY A 144 3.71 -1.48 12.59
C GLY A 144 2.82 -2.11 11.51
N VAL A 145 1.58 -1.63 11.44
CA VAL A 145 0.63 -2.01 10.37
C VAL A 145 0.77 -1.00 9.22
N VAL A 146 1.29 -1.45 8.08
CA VAL A 146 1.70 -0.56 6.98
C VAL A 146 0.99 -0.94 5.69
N LEU A 147 0.39 0.04 5.02
CA LEU A 147 -0.08 -0.10 3.64
C LEU A 147 0.97 0.47 2.69
N ILE A 148 1.39 -0.32 1.72
CA ILE A 148 2.24 0.12 0.62
C ILE A 148 1.46 -0.08 -0.68
N VAL A 149 1.33 0.98 -1.47
CA VAL A 149 0.80 0.94 -2.84
C VAL A 149 1.91 1.41 -3.77
N CYS A 150 2.19 0.66 -4.84
CA CYS A 150 3.30 1.01 -5.73
C CYS A 150 2.99 0.71 -7.20
N ALA A 151 3.65 1.47 -8.07
CA ALA A 151 3.81 1.19 -9.49
C ALA A 151 5.30 0.92 -9.76
N GLY A 152 5.64 -0.33 -10.09
CA GLY A 152 7.00 -0.85 -10.18
C GLY A 152 7.85 -0.31 -11.32
N MET A 153 7.24 0.17 -12.41
CA MET A 153 8.01 0.64 -13.56
C MET A 153 8.65 1.99 -13.26
N GLU A 154 9.97 2.12 -13.48
CA GLU A 154 10.72 3.38 -13.29
C GLU A 154 10.12 4.56 -14.06
N TYR A 155 9.49 4.30 -15.21
CA TYR A 155 8.84 5.33 -16.00
C TYR A 155 7.46 5.76 -15.45
N ALA A 156 6.89 5.10 -14.44
CA ALA A 156 5.60 5.49 -13.86
C ALA A 156 5.67 6.93 -13.34
N ALA A 157 6.71 7.26 -12.58
CA ALA A 157 6.97 8.61 -12.10
C ALA A 157 7.21 9.59 -13.26
N PHE A 158 7.93 9.17 -14.31
CA PHE A 158 8.14 10.01 -15.51
C PHE A 158 6.83 10.27 -16.26
N VAL A 159 5.97 9.26 -16.39
CA VAL A 159 4.67 9.36 -17.06
C VAL A 159 3.76 10.34 -16.33
N GLU A 160 3.75 10.33 -15.00
CA GLU A 160 2.99 11.31 -14.22
C GLU A 160 3.61 12.72 -14.29
N ASN A 161 4.91 12.83 -14.04
CA ASN A 161 5.56 14.14 -13.88
C ASN A 161 5.80 14.88 -15.21
N VAL A 162 6.03 14.15 -16.30
CA VAL A 162 6.42 14.75 -17.60
C VAL A 162 5.28 14.71 -18.61
N HIS A 163 4.47 13.65 -18.60
CA HIS A 163 3.32 13.56 -19.51
C HIS A 163 2.01 14.00 -18.88
N HIS A 164 2.03 14.48 -17.63
CA HIS A 164 0.85 14.91 -16.86
C HIS A 164 -0.25 13.85 -16.84
N LYS A 165 0.17 12.59 -16.82
CA LYS A 165 -0.72 11.45 -16.80
C LYS A 165 -1.01 11.03 -15.38
N ARG A 166 -2.08 10.30 -15.18
CA ARG A 166 -2.51 9.79 -13.89
C ARG A 166 -2.19 8.30 -13.83
N VAL A 167 -1.26 7.93 -12.95
CA VAL A 167 -0.86 6.54 -12.68
C VAL A 167 -1.29 6.17 -11.26
N LEU A 168 -0.86 6.92 -10.25
CA LEU A 168 -1.24 6.74 -8.84
C LEU A 168 -1.92 7.97 -8.23
N ILE A 169 -1.87 9.15 -8.85
CA ILE A 169 -2.39 10.38 -8.23
C ILE A 169 -3.87 10.29 -7.80
N ASP A 170 -4.74 9.70 -8.64
CA ASP A 170 -6.16 9.50 -8.29
C ASP A 170 -6.32 8.48 -7.15
N ALA A 171 -5.44 7.48 -7.11
CA ALA A 171 -5.43 6.45 -6.07
C ALA A 171 -4.96 7.02 -4.73
N GLU A 172 -3.95 7.89 -4.74
CA GLU A 172 -3.46 8.61 -3.57
C GLU A 172 -4.56 9.50 -2.97
N LEU A 173 -5.29 10.25 -3.80
CA LEU A 173 -6.38 11.10 -3.35
C LEU A 173 -7.50 10.29 -2.67
N GLU A 174 -7.90 9.15 -3.25
CA GLU A 174 -8.92 8.29 -2.62
C GLU A 174 -8.38 7.63 -1.35
N ALA A 175 -7.10 7.23 -1.33
CA ALA A 175 -6.47 6.70 -0.13
C ALA A 175 -6.53 7.71 1.01
N GLU A 176 -6.10 8.96 0.80
CA GLU A 176 -6.15 10.00 1.81
C GLU A 176 -7.55 10.20 2.40
N LYS A 177 -8.56 10.23 1.53
CA LYS A 177 -9.95 10.38 1.94
C LYS A 177 -10.40 9.22 2.82
N LEU A 178 -10.10 7.97 2.43
CA LEU A 178 -10.45 6.78 3.21
C LEU A 178 -9.66 6.71 4.52
N PHE A 179 -8.38 7.11 4.52
CA PHE A 179 -7.57 7.22 5.72
C PHE A 179 -8.14 8.24 6.72
N LYS A 180 -8.52 9.43 6.26
CA LYS A 180 -9.16 10.45 7.10
C LYS A 180 -10.46 9.92 7.74
N GLN A 181 -11.27 9.18 6.99
CA GLN A 181 -12.47 8.53 7.52
C GLN A 181 -12.17 7.44 8.54
N LEU A 182 -11.15 6.62 8.29
CA LEU A 182 -10.72 5.56 9.21
C LEU A 182 -10.20 6.15 10.53
N LEU A 183 -9.28 7.12 10.45
CA LEU A 183 -8.73 7.79 11.63
C LEU A 183 -9.83 8.50 12.43
N GLY A 184 -10.75 9.18 11.75
CA GLY A 184 -11.90 9.82 12.40
C GLY A 184 -12.81 8.85 13.14
N LYS A 185 -12.92 7.59 12.71
CA LYS A 185 -13.66 6.55 13.45
C LYS A 185 -12.86 6.03 14.64
N ILE A 186 -11.59 5.71 14.44
CA ILE A 186 -10.71 5.20 15.51
C ILE A 186 -10.63 6.19 16.68
N VAL A 187 -10.45 7.49 16.41
CA VAL A 187 -10.36 8.52 17.45
C VAL A 187 -11.68 8.70 18.23
N LYS A 188 -12.84 8.43 17.60
CA LYS A 188 -14.15 8.51 18.27
C LYS A 188 -14.46 7.29 19.14
N GLU A 189 -13.87 6.15 18.80
CA GLU A 189 -14.11 4.86 19.47
C GLU A 189 -13.04 4.53 20.55
N ALA A 190 -11.97 5.32 20.62
CA ALA A 190 -10.89 5.21 21.61
C ALA A 190 -11.17 6.06 22.87
#